data_AF-J5XK14-F1
#
_entry.id   AF-J5XK14-F1
#
_cell.length_a   1.000
_cell.length_b   1.000
_cell.length_c   1.000
_cell.angle_alpha   90.00
_cell.angle_beta   90.00
_cell.angle_gamma   90.00
#
_symmetry.space_group_name_H-M   'P 1'
#
loop_
_entity.id
_entity.type
_entity.pdbx_description
1 polymer ?
#
loop_
_entity_poly.entity_id
_entity_poly.type
_entity_poly.pdbx_seq_one_letter_code
_entity_poly.pdbx_strand_id
1 'polypeptide(L)' 'MEQRIKYNPKDYVDYLEESMTLFAEAMQAGDVFLMEHAWRRMYNDTKQAMKEGMLSPKDRDDILFYYDDLIPNA' A
#
# COMPACT_ATOMS: atom_id res chain seq x y z
N MET A 1 14.80 2.73 13.71
CA MET A 1 14.75 3.82 12.71
C MET A 1 13.37 3.77 12.11
N GLU A 2 12.54 4.78 12.34
CA GLU A 2 11.23 4.85 11.66
C GLU A 2 11.49 4.96 10.15
N GLN A 3 11.20 3.88 9.42
CA GLN A 3 11.09 3.97 7.96
C GLN A 3 9.95 4.93 7.66
N ARG A 4 10.29 6.13 7.19
CA ARG A 4 9.30 7.10 6.73
C ARG A 4 8.71 6.59 5.41
N ILE A 5 7.50 6.06 5.50
CA ILE A 5 6.70 5.66 4.36
C ILE A 5 6.23 6.93 3.63
N LYS A 6 6.42 7.00 2.30
CA LYS A 6 6.05 8.19 1.48
C LYS A 6 4.55 8.48 1.52
N TYR A 7 3.73 7.43 1.53
CA TYR A 7 2.27 7.51 1.55
C TYR A 7 1.78 7.07 2.93
N ASN A 8 1.35 8.04 3.76
CA ASN A 8 0.83 7.76 5.09
C ASN A 8 -0.55 7.09 4.97
N PRO A 9 -0.78 5.90 5.56
CA PRO A 9 -2.07 5.20 5.49
C PRO A 9 -3.28 6.09 5.82
N LYS A 10 -3.14 6.99 6.80
CA LYS A 10 -4.22 7.88 7.27
C LYS A 10 -4.68 8.93 6.26
N ASP A 11 -3.93 9.12 5.18
CA ASP A 11 -4.31 10.06 4.11
C ASP A 11 -5.25 9.40 3.08
N TYR A 12 -5.59 8.12 3.27
CA TYR A 12 -6.38 7.31 2.34
C TYR A 12 -7.65 6.79 3.01
N VAL A 13 -8.59 6.35 2.17
CA VAL A 13 -9.86 5.74 2.60
C VAL A 13 -9.64 4.45 3.40
N ASP A 14 -10.53 4.16 4.36
CA ASP A 14 -10.38 3.12 5.40
C ASP A 14 -9.82 1.78 4.90
N TYR A 15 -10.37 1.23 3.80
CA TYR A 15 -9.93 -0.06 3.28
C TYR A 15 -8.49 -0.02 2.71
N LEU A 16 -8.09 1.11 2.12
CA LEU A 16 -6.73 1.30 1.62
C LEU A 16 -5.77 1.60 2.79
N GLU A 17 -6.23 2.35 3.80
CA GLU A 17 -5.50 2.55 5.06
C GLU A 17 -5.16 1.21 5.73
N GLU A 18 -6.14 0.31 5.86
CA GLU A 18 -5.93 -1.02 6.45
C GLU A 18 -4.84 -1.80 5.70
N SER A 19 -4.89 -1.81 4.37
CA SER A 19 -3.93 -2.55 3.56
C SER A 19 -2.52 -1.94 3.60
N MET A 20 -2.40 -0.62 3.63
CA MET A 20 -1.11 0.08 3.78
C MET A 20 -0.54 -0.11 5.20
N THR A 21 -1.40 -0.15 6.22
CA THR A 21 -1.00 -0.42 7.61
C THR A 21 -0.49 -1.85 7.76
N LEU A 22 -1.21 -2.84 7.19
CA LEU A 22 -0.77 -4.23 7.18
C LEU A 22 0.59 -4.39 6.48
N PHE A 23 0.81 -3.69 5.37
CA PHE A 23 2.10 -3.69 4.69
C PHE A 23 3.21 -3.14 5.60
N ALA A 24 2.96 -2.02 6.27
CA ALA A 24 3.93 -1.41 7.17
C ALA A 24 4.30 -2.33 8.34
N GLU A 25 3.32 -3.02 8.94
CA GLU A 25 3.54 -4.01 10.00
C GLU A 25 4.33 -5.22 9.48
N ALA A 26 3.98 -5.75 8.31
CA ALA A 26 4.68 -6.86 7.66
C ALA A 26 6.14 -6.51 7.35
N MET A 27 6.39 -5.30 6.85
CA MET A 27 7.72 -4.80 6.55
C MET A 27 8.58 -4.67 7.82
N GLN A 28 7.99 -4.19 8.93
CA GLN A 28 8.68 -4.14 10.22
C GLN A 28 9.00 -5.53 10.78
N ALA A 29 8.13 -6.50 10.55
CA ALA A 29 8.32 -7.89 10.95
C ALA A 29 9.29 -8.67 10.02
N GLY A 30 9.61 -8.12 8.83
CA GLY A 30 10.38 -8.83 7.80
C GLY A 30 9.60 -9.96 7.11
N ASP A 31 8.27 -9.93 7.16
CA ASP A 31 7.40 -10.94 6.58
C ASP A 31 7.07 -10.61 5.12
N VAL A 32 7.93 -11.07 4.21
CA VAL A 32 7.80 -10.82 2.75
C VAL A 32 6.49 -11.39 2.19
N PHE A 33 6.03 -12.54 2.69
CA PHE A 33 4.78 -13.14 2.24
C PHE A 33 3.59 -12.24 2.59
N LEU A 34 3.59 -11.69 3.80
CA LEU A 34 2.54 -10.76 4.22
C LEU A 34 2.63 -9.41 3.51
N MET A 35 3.84 -8.94 3.16
CA MET A 35 4.03 -7.75 2.31
C MET A 35 3.40 -7.95 0.92
N GLU A 36 3.65 -9.08 0.25
CA GLU A 36 3.01 -9.41 -1.04
C GLU A 36 1.49 -9.51 -0.92
N HIS A 37 1.00 -10.12 0.17
CA HIS A 37 -0.44 -10.22 0.43
C HIS A 37 -1.07 -8.82 0.60
N ALA A 38 -0.46 -7.97 1.41
CA ALA A 38 -0.91 -6.59 1.63
C ALA A 38 -0.88 -5.78 0.34
N TRP A 39 0.16 -5.92 -0.49
CA TRP A 39 0.24 -5.28 -1.80
C TRP A 39 -0.90 -5.68 -2.73
N ARG A 40 -1.25 -6.97 -2.78
CA ARG A 40 -2.41 -7.44 -3.57
C ARG A 40 -3.73 -6.86 -3.06
N ARG A 41 -3.87 -6.63 -1.75
CA ARG A 41 -5.03 -5.91 -1.20
C ARG A 41 -5.02 -4.45 -1.63
N MET A 42 -3.90 -3.74 -1.47
CA MET A 42 -3.72 -2.35 -1.94
C MET A 42 -4.07 -2.21 -3.44
N TYR A 43 -3.70 -3.18 -4.28
CA TYR A 43 -4.07 -3.18 -5.69
C TYR A 43 -5.59 -3.19 -5.94
N ASN A 44 -6.35 -3.95 -5.15
CA ASN A 44 -7.81 -3.98 -5.25
C ASN A 44 -8.46 -2.75 -4.63
N ASP A 45 -7.94 -2.31 -3.49
CA ASP A 45 -8.41 -1.14 -2.76
C ASP A 45 -8.22 0.14 -3.57
N THR A 46 -7.05 0.33 -4.17
CA THR A 46 -6.82 1.47 -5.08
C THR A 46 -7.74 1.45 -6.30
N LYS A 47 -8.15 0.27 -6.81
CA LYS A 47 -9.18 0.19 -7.86
C LYS A 47 -10.54 0.67 -7.36
N GLN A 48 -10.91 0.33 -6.13
CA GLN A 48 -12.15 0.78 -5.53
C GLN A 48 -12.12 2.30 -5.28
N ALA A 49 -11.02 2.82 -4.72
CA ALA A 49 -10.85 4.25 -4.47
C ALA A 49 -10.90 5.08 -5.76
N MET A 50 -10.35 4.54 -6.85
CA MET A 50 -10.50 5.15 -8.19
C MET A 50 -11.94 5.19 -8.67
N LYS A 51 -12.71 4.10 -8.51
CA LYS A 51 -14.13 4.05 -8.91
C LYS A 51 -14.98 5.06 -8.14
N GLU A 52 -14.63 5.30 -6.88
CA GLU A 52 -15.31 6.24 -5.99
C GLU A 52 -14.84 7.69 -6.18
N GLY A 53 -13.85 7.93 -7.06
CA GLY A 53 -13.29 9.27 -7.31
C GLY A 53 -12.39 9.78 -6.17
N MET A 54 -11.99 8.91 -5.24
CA MET A 54 -11.16 9.24 -4.08
C MET A 54 -9.65 9.16 -4.39
N LEU A 55 -9.28 8.54 -5.50
CA LEU A 55 -7.88 8.36 -5.91
C LEU A 55 -7.73 8.57 -7.42
N SER A 56 -6.75 9.37 -7.84
CA SER A 56 -6.48 9.55 -9.26
C SER A 56 -5.75 8.32 -9.85
N PRO A 57 -5.84 8.07 -11.17
CA PRO A 57 -5.05 7.01 -11.81
C PRO A 57 -3.55 7.17 -11.56
N LYS A 58 -3.04 8.41 -11.59
CA LYS A 58 -1.63 8.70 -11.36
C LYS A 58 -1.22 8.37 -9.93
N ASP A 59 -2.01 8.79 -8.94
CA ASP A 59 -1.69 8.52 -7.54
C ASP A 59 -1.73 7.02 -7.25
N ARG A 60 -2.66 6.28 -7.87
CA ARG A 60 -2.68 4.83 -7.79
C ARG A 60 -1.39 4.21 -8.30
N ASP A 61 -0.96 4.56 -9.50
CA ASP A 61 0.26 3.97 -10.08
C ASP A 61 1.49 4.34 -9.23
N ASP A 62 1.57 5.59 -8.77
CA ASP A 62 2.67 6.08 -7.92
C ASP A 62 2.68 5.39 -6.53
N ILE A 63 1.52 4.99 -5.98
CA ILE A 63 1.40 4.22 -4.74
C ILE A 63 1.83 2.77 -4.96
N LEU A 64 1.26 2.11 -5.98
CA LEU A 64 1.52 0.69 -6.22
C LEU A 64 2.98 0.44 -6.57
N PHE A 65 3.59 1.30 -7.39
CA PHE A 65 5.01 1.21 -7.74
C PHE A 65 5.90 1.36 -6.50
N TYR A 66 5.61 2.33 -5.64
CA TYR A 66 6.40 2.54 -4.42
C TYR A 66 6.34 1.34 -3.46
N TYR A 67 5.16 0.75 -3.25
CA TYR A 67 5.04 -0.40 -2.36
C TYR A 67 5.58 -1.69 -2.98
N ASP A 68 5.55 -1.82 -4.31
CA ASP A 68 6.17 -2.94 -5.04
C ASP A 68 7.71 -2.93 -4.86
N ASP A 69 8.34 -1.76 -5.05
CA ASP A 69 9.78 -1.53 -4.86
C ASP A 69 10.29 -1.85 -3.43
N LEU A 70 9.39 -1.88 -2.44
CA LEU A 70 9.73 -2.22 -1.06
C LEU A 70 9.74 -3.72 -0.78
N ILE A 71 9.17 -4.56 -1.65
CA ILE A 71 9.10 -6.01 -1.46
C ILE A 71 10.45 -6.63 -1.87
N PRO A 72 11.17 -7.31 -0.95
CA PRO A 72 12.45 -7.91 -1.28
C PRO A 72 12.31 -9.04 -2.32
N ASN A 73 13.00 -8.91 -3.45
CA ASN A 73 13.00 -9.86 -4.58
C ASN A 73 11.70 -9.93 -5.41
N ALA A 74 10.92 -8.83 -5.47
CA ALA A 74 9.79 -8.69 -6.40
C ALA A 74 10.20 -8.80 -7.88
#